data_AF-A0A5C5VSM5-F1
#
_entry.id   AF-A0A5C5VSM5-F1
#
_cell.length_a   1.000
_cell.length_b   1.000
_cell.length_c   1.000
_cell.angle_alpha   90.00
_cell.angle_beta   90.00
_cell.angle_gamma   90.00
#
_symmetry.space_group_name_H-M   'P 1'
#
loop_
_entity.id
_entity.type
_entity.pdbx_description
1 polymer ?
#
loop_
_entity_poly.entity_id
_entity_poly.type
_entity_poly.pdbx_seq_one_letter_code
_entity_poly.pdbx_strand_id
1 'polypeptide(L)'
;MHRRRLSKVWRACAAGLCGLLALVGAPAGCPPEDYATLLPTTVEEIEFIRTNAALSASVKRERLAELGLGPLEINAILRDERLGNQLGGELRTAFDKITGGSLSTLTPDEVQVYGDEAADVDDALNLALTDVEAQAIVDTFRLNNLATVTQLGAFLDDPLNAALIPSDVPDGALQSLFIDFDPQRLVDRLP
;
A
#
# COMPACT_ATOMS: atom_id res chain seq x y z
N MET A 1 -25.73 22.72 52.85
CA MET A 1 -26.81 21.71 52.99
C MET A 1 -26.69 20.69 51.88
N HIS A 2 -26.71 19.38 52.22
CA HIS A 2 -26.99 18.22 51.35
C HIS A 2 -25.96 17.87 50.25
N ARG A 3 -25.62 16.62 49.95
CA ARG A 3 -25.62 15.31 50.63
C ARG A 3 -24.71 14.45 49.73
N ARG A 4 -23.95 13.55 50.35
CA ARG A 4 -23.10 12.51 49.73
C ARG A 4 -23.85 11.66 48.70
N ARG A 5 -23.13 11.07 47.74
CA ARG A 5 -23.29 9.64 47.35
C ARG A 5 -22.01 9.10 46.67
N LEU A 6 -21.30 8.26 47.42
CA LEU A 6 -20.39 7.23 46.93
C LEU A 6 -21.20 6.11 46.30
N SER A 7 -20.69 5.49 45.22
CA SER A 7 -21.07 4.13 44.86
C SER A 7 -19.84 3.33 44.42
N LYS A 8 -19.40 2.45 45.33
CA LYS A 8 -18.70 1.19 45.07
C LYS A 8 -19.76 0.14 44.70
N VAL A 9 -19.58 -0.70 43.68
CA VAL A 9 -20.05 -2.11 43.59
C VAL A 9 -19.29 -2.81 42.43
N TRP A 10 -18.25 -3.61 42.68
CA TRP A 10 -18.16 -5.10 42.72
C TRP A 10 -18.18 -5.86 41.36
N ARG A 11 -17.16 -6.71 41.14
CA ARG A 11 -17.21 -8.19 40.96
C ARG A 11 -15.86 -8.67 40.37
N ALA A 12 -15.03 -9.40 41.13
CA ALA A 12 -15.07 -10.84 41.42
C ALA A 12 -14.51 -11.68 40.24
N CYS A 13 -13.27 -12.16 40.38
CA CYS A 13 -12.90 -13.57 40.57
C CYS A 13 -13.27 -14.52 39.42
N ALA A 14 -12.24 -14.98 38.71
CA ALA A 14 -12.18 -16.37 38.23
C ALA A 14 -10.70 -16.81 38.19
N ALA A 15 -10.23 -17.32 39.34
CA ALA A 15 -9.14 -18.26 39.37
C ALA A 15 -9.66 -19.59 38.81
N GLY A 16 -8.95 -20.19 37.86
CA GLY A 16 -9.42 -21.38 37.18
C GLY A 16 -8.29 -22.19 36.57
N LEU A 17 -7.84 -23.17 37.35
CA LEU A 17 -7.24 -24.43 36.93
C LEU A 17 -5.89 -24.42 36.21
N CYS A 18 -4.88 -24.62 37.05
CA CYS A 18 -3.75 -25.51 36.81
C CYS A 18 -4.22 -26.84 36.20
N GLY A 19 -3.80 -27.10 34.96
CA GLY A 19 -4.00 -28.37 34.25
C GLY A 19 -2.69 -28.79 33.59
N LEU A 20 -1.83 -29.45 34.36
CA LEU A 20 -0.72 -30.25 33.86
C LEU A 20 -1.29 -31.34 32.93
N LEU A 21 -1.04 -31.25 31.62
CA LEU A 21 -1.23 -32.40 30.72
C LEU A 21 0.04 -32.65 29.92
N ALA A 22 0.66 -33.76 30.31
CA ALA A 22 1.56 -34.66 29.60
C ALA A 22 2.03 -34.27 28.19
N LEU A 23 3.35 -34.16 28.07
CA LEU A 23 4.12 -34.48 26.88
C LEU A 23 3.63 -35.79 26.24
N VAL A 24 3.19 -35.71 24.98
CA VAL A 24 3.34 -36.80 24.01
C VAL A 24 4.19 -36.23 22.88
N GLY A 25 5.46 -36.62 22.87
CA GLY A 25 6.36 -36.37 21.76
C GLY A 25 5.89 -37.18 20.55
N ALA A 26 5.18 -36.51 19.65
CA ALA A 26 5.20 -36.92 18.25
C ALA A 26 6.49 -36.35 17.65
N PRO A 27 7.33 -37.13 16.96
CA PRO A 27 8.25 -36.55 16.02
C PRO A 27 7.38 -35.87 14.96
N ALA A 28 7.15 -34.56 15.13
CA ALA A 28 6.73 -33.69 14.05
C ALA A 28 7.89 -33.63 13.06
N GLY A 29 8.10 -34.73 12.35
CA GLY A 29 8.72 -34.67 11.04
C GLY A 29 7.83 -33.73 10.26
N CYS A 30 8.37 -32.59 9.84
CA CYS A 30 7.78 -31.82 8.76
C CYS A 30 7.36 -32.84 7.70
N PRO A 31 6.09 -32.85 7.24
CA PRO A 31 5.75 -33.66 6.09
C PRO A 31 6.81 -33.38 5.03
N PRO A 32 7.38 -34.41 4.37
CA PRO A 32 8.35 -34.17 3.31
C PRO A 32 7.67 -33.19 2.36
N GLU A 33 8.29 -32.01 2.21
CA GLU A 33 7.79 -30.99 1.31
C GLU A 33 7.72 -31.64 -0.07
N ASP A 34 6.49 -31.88 -0.52
CA ASP A 34 6.22 -32.51 -1.80
C ASP A 34 6.44 -31.46 -2.89
N TYR A 35 7.72 -31.19 -3.15
CA TYR A 35 8.18 -30.31 -4.22
C TYR A 35 8.04 -30.95 -5.61
N ALA A 36 7.52 -32.17 -5.71
CA ALA A 36 7.57 -32.96 -6.95
C ALA A 36 6.53 -32.55 -8.00
N THR A 37 5.68 -31.55 -7.74
CA THR A 37 4.66 -31.06 -8.68
C THR A 37 4.75 -29.59 -9.04
N LEU A 38 5.71 -28.85 -8.48
CA LEU A 38 6.11 -27.57 -9.05
C LEU A 38 7.06 -27.89 -10.20
N LEU A 39 6.58 -27.79 -11.45
CA LEU A 39 7.48 -27.66 -12.59
C LEU A 39 8.52 -26.62 -12.19
N PRO A 40 9.83 -26.93 -12.22
CA PRO A 40 10.84 -25.97 -11.80
C PRO A 40 10.71 -24.78 -12.74
N THR A 41 10.08 -23.72 -12.24
CA THR A 41 10.09 -22.41 -12.88
C THR A 41 11.53 -22.13 -13.22
N THR A 42 11.86 -22.13 -14.51
CA THR A 42 13.26 -22.06 -14.87
C THR A 42 13.73 -20.65 -14.54
N VAL A 43 14.93 -20.54 -13.98
CA VAL A 43 15.58 -19.22 -13.78
C VAL A 43 15.59 -18.44 -15.10
N GLU A 44 15.63 -19.14 -16.24
CA GLU A 44 15.51 -18.60 -17.59
C GLU A 44 14.15 -17.92 -17.86
N GLU A 45 13.03 -18.50 -17.46
CA GLU A 45 11.70 -17.88 -17.62
C GLU A 45 11.54 -16.63 -16.74
N ILE A 46 12.01 -16.69 -15.49
CA ILE A 46 12.02 -15.54 -14.58
C ILE A 46 12.87 -14.41 -15.18
N GLU A 47 14.06 -14.75 -15.67
CA GLU A 47 14.98 -13.79 -16.27
C GLU A 47 14.41 -13.18 -17.56
N PHE A 48 13.76 -14.00 -18.39
CA PHE A 48 13.08 -13.56 -19.60
C PHE A 48 11.97 -12.55 -19.26
N ILE A 49 11.12 -12.83 -18.27
CA ILE A 49 10.06 -11.89 -17.87
C ILE A 49 10.67 -10.61 -17.28
N ARG A 50 11.63 -10.75 -16.36
CA ARG A 50 12.27 -9.62 -15.68
C ARG A 50 12.92 -8.65 -16.67
N THR A 51 13.69 -9.16 -17.63
CA THR A 51 14.49 -8.34 -18.55
C THR A 51 13.73 -7.85 -19.78
N ASN A 52 12.49 -8.30 -19.99
CA ASN A 52 11.71 -7.92 -21.15
C ASN A 52 11.16 -6.48 -21.01
N ALA A 53 11.81 -5.53 -21.68
CA ALA A 53 11.43 -4.12 -21.69
C ALA A 53 10.08 -3.82 -22.37
N ALA A 54 9.49 -4.78 -23.09
CA ALA A 54 8.17 -4.62 -23.72
C ALA A 54 7.01 -4.97 -22.77
N LEU A 55 7.29 -5.55 -21.60
CA LEU A 55 6.27 -5.85 -20.59
C LEU A 55 6.24 -4.71 -19.57
N SER A 56 5.04 -4.23 -19.22
CA SER A 56 4.87 -3.35 -18.07
C SER A 56 5.18 -4.09 -16.77
N ALA A 57 5.45 -3.36 -15.69
CA ALA A 57 5.68 -3.96 -14.37
C ALA A 57 4.48 -4.83 -13.93
N SER A 58 3.24 -4.38 -14.19
CA SER A 58 2.03 -5.18 -13.88
C SER A 58 2.01 -6.51 -14.64
N VAL A 59 2.30 -6.50 -15.95
CA VAL A 59 2.34 -7.71 -16.76
C VAL A 59 3.48 -8.63 -16.33
N LYS A 60 4.63 -8.08 -15.91
CA LYS A 60 5.71 -8.88 -15.32
C LYS A 60 5.26 -9.56 -14.02
N ARG A 61 4.55 -8.85 -13.13
CA ARG A 61 4.02 -9.43 -11.88
C ARG A 61 3.02 -10.55 -12.14
N GLU A 62 2.06 -10.34 -13.05
CA GLU A 62 1.06 -11.35 -13.44
C GLU A 62 1.75 -12.62 -13.94
N ARG A 63 2.67 -12.48 -14.90
CA ARG A 63 3.41 -13.64 -15.45
C ARG A 63 4.28 -14.34 -14.41
N LEU A 64 4.93 -13.60 -13.51
CA LEU A 64 5.70 -14.22 -12.43
C LEU A 64 4.78 -14.96 -11.43
N ALA A 65 3.57 -14.47 -11.20
CA ALA A 65 2.58 -15.15 -10.36
C ALA A 65 2.02 -16.42 -11.04
N GLU A 66 1.83 -16.42 -12.35
CA GLU A 66 1.46 -17.63 -13.14
C GLU A 66 2.51 -18.74 -13.01
N LEU A 67 3.77 -18.36 -12.80
CA LEU A 67 4.87 -19.27 -12.52
C LEU A 67 4.92 -19.77 -11.07
N GLY A 68 3.91 -19.45 -10.26
CA GLY A 68 3.78 -19.91 -8.87
C GLY A 68 4.59 -19.12 -7.85
N LEU A 69 5.19 -17.98 -8.23
CA LEU A 69 5.95 -17.15 -7.32
C LEU A 69 5.03 -16.38 -6.37
N GLY A 70 5.42 -16.32 -5.10
CA GLY A 70 4.71 -15.55 -4.09
C GLY A 70 4.92 -14.04 -4.26
N PRO A 71 4.02 -13.18 -3.76
CA PRO A 71 4.12 -11.72 -3.88
C PRO A 71 5.45 -11.12 -3.38
N LEU A 72 6.04 -11.70 -2.33
CA LEU A 72 7.33 -11.27 -1.78
C LEU A 72 8.50 -11.59 -2.73
N GLU A 73 8.47 -12.74 -3.39
CA GLU A 73 9.50 -13.17 -4.34
C GLU A 73 9.44 -12.32 -5.60
N ILE A 74 8.23 -12.09 -6.11
CA ILE A 74 7.97 -11.19 -7.24
C ILE A 74 8.52 -9.79 -6.95
N ASN A 75 8.27 -9.27 -5.74
CA ASN A 75 8.76 -7.96 -5.33
C ASN A 75 10.30 -7.90 -5.26
N ALA A 76 10.94 -8.97 -4.78
CA ALA A 76 12.39 -9.06 -4.75
C ALA A 76 12.98 -9.14 -6.18
N ILE A 77 12.32 -9.83 -7.09
CA ILE A 77 12.73 -9.98 -8.51
C ILE A 77 12.59 -8.66 -9.27
N LEU A 78 11.51 -7.92 -9.04
CA LEU A 78 11.18 -6.67 -9.73
C LEU A 78 11.60 -5.42 -8.97
N ARG A 79 12.52 -5.54 -8.00
CA ARG A 79 12.89 -4.42 -7.13
C ARG A 79 13.46 -3.19 -7.87
N ASP A 80 14.03 -3.43 -9.04
CA ASP A 80 14.70 -2.44 -9.87
C ASP A 80 13.78 -1.90 -11.00
N GLU A 81 12.54 -2.42 -11.10
CA GLU A 81 11.52 -1.95 -12.05
C GLU A 81 10.68 -0.84 -11.44
N ARG A 82 10.48 0.25 -12.20
CA ARG A 82 9.52 1.32 -11.87
C ARG A 82 8.12 0.70 -11.81
N LEU A 83 7.39 0.88 -10.71
CA LEU A 83 6.11 0.22 -10.38
C LEU A 83 6.18 -1.30 -10.08
N GLY A 84 7.39 -1.89 -10.04
CA GLY A 84 7.59 -3.32 -9.77
C GLY A 84 7.92 -3.64 -8.31
N ASN A 85 8.40 -2.65 -7.55
CA ASN A 85 9.10 -2.87 -6.28
C ASN A 85 8.29 -2.63 -4.99
N GLN A 86 7.02 -2.23 -5.08
CA GLN A 86 6.19 -1.93 -3.89
C GLN A 86 4.80 -2.58 -3.93
N LEU A 87 4.81 -3.88 -4.25
CA LEU A 87 3.61 -4.75 -4.26
C LEU A 87 2.61 -4.50 -5.39
N GLY A 88 2.94 -3.69 -6.40
CA GLY A 88 2.12 -3.58 -7.61
C GLY A 88 0.86 -2.76 -7.37
N GLY A 89 1.06 -1.51 -6.99
CA GLY A 89 -0.03 -0.54 -6.95
C GLY A 89 -0.74 -0.43 -8.31
N GLU A 90 -2.03 -0.71 -8.35
CA GLU A 90 -2.85 -0.58 -9.56
C GLU A 90 -3.68 0.70 -9.53
N LEU A 91 -3.97 1.25 -10.71
CA LEU A 91 -4.82 2.43 -10.85
C LEU A 91 -6.19 2.24 -10.17
N ARG A 92 -6.81 1.04 -10.30
CA ARG A 92 -8.10 0.74 -9.64
C ARG A 92 -7.99 0.84 -8.13
N THR A 93 -6.97 0.24 -7.53
CA THR A 93 -6.78 0.27 -6.07
C THR A 93 -6.45 1.69 -5.58
N ALA A 94 -5.65 2.44 -6.34
CA ALA A 94 -5.37 3.85 -6.06
C ALA A 94 -6.66 4.69 -6.08
N PHE A 95 -7.46 4.53 -7.15
CA PHE A 95 -8.75 5.20 -7.31
C PHE A 95 -9.72 4.89 -6.15
N ASP A 96 -9.86 3.62 -5.78
CA ASP A 96 -10.75 3.18 -4.70
C ASP A 96 -10.31 3.77 -3.35
N LYS A 97 -8.99 3.84 -3.09
CA LYS A 97 -8.44 4.44 -1.86
C LYS A 97 -8.63 5.95 -1.81
N ILE A 98 -8.41 6.65 -2.92
CA ILE A 98 -8.55 8.11 -2.99
C ILE A 98 -10.03 8.50 -2.82
N THR A 99 -10.93 7.87 -3.57
CA THR A 99 -12.37 8.17 -3.52
C THR A 99 -13.04 7.61 -2.26
N GLY A 100 -12.53 6.50 -1.71
CA GLY A 100 -13.03 5.84 -0.51
C GLY A 100 -12.46 6.38 0.82
N GLY A 101 -11.61 7.40 0.79
CA GLY A 101 -11.11 8.04 2.01
C GLY A 101 -10.08 7.20 2.76
N SER A 102 -9.15 6.58 2.04
CA SER A 102 -8.07 5.74 2.58
C SER A 102 -6.67 6.19 2.08
N LEU A 103 -6.44 7.50 1.95
CA LEU A 103 -5.17 8.08 1.49
C LEU A 103 -3.96 7.58 2.27
N SER A 104 -4.07 7.44 3.59
CA SER A 104 -2.98 6.92 4.44
C SER A 104 -2.57 5.47 4.15
N THR A 105 -3.38 4.75 3.36
CA THR A 105 -3.12 3.36 2.95
C THR A 105 -2.59 3.27 1.52
N LEU A 106 -2.42 4.40 0.83
CA LEU A 106 -1.78 4.42 -0.49
C LEU A 106 -0.35 3.87 -0.39
N THR A 107 0.05 3.16 -1.43
CA THR A 107 1.45 2.82 -1.69
C THR A 107 2.07 3.86 -2.62
N PRO A 108 3.40 4.00 -2.64
CA PRO A 108 4.01 4.94 -3.57
C PRO A 108 3.79 4.56 -5.04
N ASP A 109 3.80 3.27 -5.38
CA ASP A 109 3.36 2.78 -6.71
C ASP A 109 1.95 3.29 -7.10
N GLU A 110 0.99 3.23 -6.16
CA GLU A 110 -0.38 3.73 -6.39
C GLU A 110 -0.41 5.24 -6.62
N VAL A 111 0.42 6.00 -5.91
CA VAL A 111 0.57 7.44 -6.11
C VAL A 111 1.19 7.75 -7.47
N GLN A 112 2.22 7.00 -7.88
CA GLN A 112 2.86 7.18 -9.19
C GLN A 112 1.91 6.85 -10.34
N VAL A 113 1.27 5.68 -10.32
CA VAL A 113 0.36 5.28 -11.41
C VAL A 113 -0.86 6.21 -11.48
N TYR A 114 -1.38 6.67 -10.34
CA TYR A 114 -2.47 7.65 -10.32
C TYR A 114 -2.00 9.00 -10.87
N GLY A 115 -0.79 9.45 -10.52
CA GLY A 115 -0.18 10.67 -11.05
C GLY A 115 0.06 10.61 -12.56
N ASP A 116 0.65 9.53 -13.05
CA ASP A 116 0.93 9.30 -14.48
C ASP A 116 -0.38 9.32 -15.29
N GLU A 117 -1.41 8.60 -14.84
CA GLU A 117 -2.70 8.53 -15.54
C GLU A 117 -3.49 9.84 -15.45
N ALA A 118 -3.39 10.56 -14.33
CA ALA A 118 -4.00 11.88 -14.18
C ALA A 118 -3.36 12.92 -15.12
N ALA A 119 -2.03 12.88 -15.27
CA ALA A 119 -1.29 13.73 -16.19
C ALA A 119 -1.62 13.44 -17.66
N ASP A 120 -1.85 12.16 -17.99
CA ASP A 120 -2.24 11.73 -19.34
C ASP A 120 -3.64 12.25 -19.76
N VAL A 121 -4.58 12.37 -18.81
CA VAL A 121 -5.96 12.81 -19.12
C VAL A 121 -6.18 14.30 -18.87
N ASP A 122 -5.28 14.99 -18.17
CA ASP A 122 -5.34 16.41 -17.87
C ASP A 122 -4.02 17.13 -18.16
N ASP A 123 -3.94 17.76 -19.33
CA ASP A 123 -2.75 18.52 -19.78
C ASP A 123 -2.31 19.62 -18.79
N ALA A 124 -3.21 20.09 -17.92
CA ALA A 124 -2.86 21.06 -16.87
C ALA A 124 -2.03 20.43 -15.75
N LEU A 125 -2.13 19.12 -15.56
CA LEU A 125 -1.44 18.35 -14.55
C LEU A 125 -0.14 17.76 -15.12
N ASN A 126 0.87 18.60 -15.35
CA ASN A 126 2.17 18.14 -15.82
C ASN A 126 3.05 17.66 -14.64
N LEU A 127 2.70 16.52 -14.06
CA LEU A 127 3.38 15.94 -12.90
C LEU A 127 3.84 14.52 -13.21
N ALA A 128 5.15 14.25 -13.14
CA ALA A 128 5.72 12.92 -13.25
C ALA A 128 6.51 12.62 -11.98
N LEU A 129 5.96 11.77 -11.12
CA LEU A 129 6.51 11.51 -9.80
C LEU A 129 7.58 10.42 -9.85
N THR A 130 8.75 10.72 -9.29
CA THR A 130 9.77 9.74 -8.94
C THR A 130 9.35 8.90 -7.74
N ASP A 131 10.00 7.76 -7.53
CA ASP A 131 9.70 6.85 -6.42
C ASP A 131 9.89 7.56 -5.06
N VAL A 132 10.90 8.46 -4.98
CA VAL A 132 11.20 9.24 -3.77
C VAL A 132 10.09 10.25 -3.49
N GLU A 133 9.63 10.98 -4.51
CA GLU A 133 8.54 11.96 -4.38
C GLU A 133 7.22 11.28 -4.00
N ALA A 134 6.90 10.14 -4.62
CA ALA A 134 5.71 9.36 -4.28
C ALA A 134 5.77 8.80 -2.85
N GLN A 135 6.94 8.34 -2.40
CA GLN A 135 7.13 7.87 -1.03
C GLN A 135 6.95 9.03 -0.04
N ALA A 136 7.48 10.22 -0.33
CA ALA A 136 7.30 11.41 0.50
C ALA A 136 5.84 11.85 0.62
N ILE A 137 5.05 11.73 -0.46
CA ILE A 137 3.60 11.96 -0.43
C ILE A 137 2.90 10.96 0.50
N VAL A 138 3.20 9.67 0.37
CA VAL A 138 2.62 8.62 1.23
C VAL A 138 2.99 8.83 2.71
N ASP A 139 4.25 9.19 2.98
CA ASP A 139 4.70 9.48 4.35
C ASP A 139 3.99 10.70 4.92
N THR A 140 3.72 11.73 4.11
CA THR A 140 2.92 12.89 4.50
C THR A 140 1.52 12.45 4.96
N PHE A 141 0.86 11.55 4.22
CA PHE A 141 -0.45 11.04 4.61
C PHE A 141 -0.41 10.23 5.91
N ARG A 142 0.58 9.35 6.07
CA ARG A 142 0.68 8.46 7.23
C ARG A 142 1.07 9.20 8.50
N LEU A 143 2.11 10.03 8.45
CA LEU A 143 2.64 10.73 9.62
C LEU A 143 1.64 11.75 10.18
N ASN A 144 0.81 12.33 9.31
CA ASN A 144 -0.20 13.31 9.69
C ASN A 144 -1.62 12.72 9.81
N ASN A 145 -1.78 11.40 9.69
CA ASN A 145 -3.07 10.70 9.75
C ASN A 145 -4.13 11.25 8.78
N LEU A 146 -3.72 11.57 7.56
CA LEU A 146 -4.58 12.09 6.51
C LEU A 146 -5.18 10.92 5.73
N ALA A 147 -6.45 10.60 5.98
CA ALA A 147 -7.16 9.52 5.30
C ALA A 147 -8.00 10.04 4.12
N THR A 148 -8.45 11.27 4.15
CA THR A 148 -9.40 11.83 3.15
C THR A 148 -8.86 13.09 2.48
N VAL A 149 -9.33 13.37 1.27
CA VAL A 149 -9.03 14.62 0.55
C VAL A 149 -9.45 15.85 1.35
N THR A 150 -10.57 15.78 2.09
CA THR A 150 -11.00 16.87 2.98
C THR A 150 -9.99 17.13 4.11
N GLN A 151 -9.45 16.07 4.73
CA GLN A 151 -8.41 16.23 5.74
C GLN A 151 -7.11 16.78 5.13
N LEU A 152 -6.76 16.36 3.92
CA LEU A 152 -5.62 16.91 3.19
C LEU A 152 -5.81 18.40 2.92
N GLY A 153 -6.98 18.84 2.43
CA GLY A 153 -7.27 20.26 2.20
C GLY A 153 -7.14 21.08 3.48
N ALA A 154 -7.76 20.63 4.58
CA ALA A 154 -7.63 21.30 5.87
C ALA A 154 -6.18 21.33 6.39
N PHE A 155 -5.38 20.30 6.10
CA PHE A 155 -3.97 20.26 6.45
C PHE A 155 -3.15 21.29 5.65
N LEU A 156 -3.40 21.43 4.35
CA LEU A 156 -2.72 22.38 3.48
C LEU A 156 -3.14 23.85 3.72
N ASP A 157 -4.38 24.08 4.16
CA ASP A 157 -4.90 25.41 4.48
C ASP A 157 -4.28 26.02 5.75
N ASP A 158 -3.70 25.21 6.64
CA ASP A 158 -3.02 25.69 7.85
C ASP A 158 -1.53 26.01 7.55
N PRO A 159 -1.12 27.28 7.58
CA PRO A 159 0.26 27.67 7.26
C PRO A 159 1.30 27.09 8.23
N LEU A 160 0.90 26.63 9.43
CA LEU A 160 1.81 25.97 10.36
C LEU A 160 2.25 24.58 9.88
N ASN A 161 1.46 23.94 9.02
CA ASN A 161 1.75 22.60 8.50
C ASN A 161 2.70 22.61 7.30
N ALA A 162 3.00 23.77 6.70
CA ALA A 162 3.90 23.87 5.56
C ALA A 162 5.29 23.27 5.85
N ALA A 163 5.77 23.37 7.10
CA ALA A 163 7.04 22.78 7.52
C ALA A 163 7.01 21.25 7.72
N LEU A 164 5.83 20.64 7.70
CA LEU A 164 5.63 19.19 7.85
C LEU A 164 5.60 18.46 6.51
N ILE A 165 5.55 19.20 5.40
CA ILE A 165 5.63 18.65 4.04
C ILE A 165 7.11 18.44 3.71
N PRO A 166 7.56 17.20 3.42
CA PRO A 166 8.94 16.94 3.04
C PRO A 166 9.32 17.72 1.78
N SER A 167 10.58 18.19 1.71
CA SER A 167 11.09 18.91 0.52
C SER A 167 11.12 18.06 -0.74
N ASP A 168 11.06 16.73 -0.58
CA ASP A 168 10.95 15.79 -1.69
C ASP A 168 9.54 15.73 -2.28
N VAL A 169 8.53 16.39 -1.70
CA VAL A 169 7.21 16.53 -2.33
C VAL A 169 7.24 17.73 -3.28
N PRO A 170 6.97 17.57 -4.59
CA PRO A 170 6.98 18.70 -5.52
C PRO A 170 5.95 19.76 -5.14
N ASP A 171 6.32 21.03 -5.33
CA ASP A 171 5.46 22.16 -5.00
C ASP A 171 4.08 22.02 -5.67
N GLY A 172 3.03 22.06 -4.85
CA GLY A 172 1.65 21.96 -5.31
C GLY A 172 1.17 20.56 -5.67
N ALA A 173 2.02 19.52 -5.69
CA ALA A 173 1.62 18.16 -6.08
C ALA A 173 0.47 17.61 -5.23
N LEU A 174 0.48 17.83 -3.90
CA LEU A 174 -0.60 17.39 -3.01
C LEU A 174 -1.94 18.05 -3.34
N GLN A 175 -1.91 19.34 -3.68
CA GLN A 175 -3.10 20.11 -4.03
C GLN A 175 -3.61 19.72 -5.41
N SER A 176 -2.75 19.78 -6.43
CA SER A 176 -3.12 19.55 -7.82
C SER A 176 -3.61 18.12 -8.05
N LEU A 177 -2.91 17.12 -7.50
CA LEU A 177 -3.20 15.72 -7.77
C LEU A 177 -4.38 15.17 -6.96
N PHE A 178 -4.55 15.59 -5.70
CA PHE A 178 -5.53 14.96 -4.81
C PHE A 178 -6.74 15.84 -4.48
N ILE A 179 -6.65 17.16 -4.64
CA ILE A 179 -7.75 18.09 -4.33
C ILE A 179 -8.35 18.68 -5.59
N ASP A 180 -7.52 19.21 -6.49
CA ASP A 180 -8.01 19.94 -7.66
C ASP A 180 -8.39 19.02 -8.82
N PHE A 181 -7.67 17.91 -8.99
CA PHE A 181 -7.96 16.92 -10.01
C PHE A 181 -9.24 16.13 -9.68
N ASP A 182 -10.14 16.01 -10.66
CA ASP A 182 -11.35 15.19 -10.54
C ASP A 182 -11.06 13.71 -10.85
N PRO A 183 -11.10 12.80 -9.84
CA PRO A 183 -10.80 11.39 -10.05
C PRO A 183 -11.74 10.74 -11.07
N GLN A 184 -12.97 11.25 -11.27
CA GLN A 184 -13.93 10.66 -12.22
C GLN A 184 -13.41 10.63 -13.66
N ARG A 185 -12.44 11.47 -14.01
CA ARG A 185 -11.77 11.46 -15.33
C ARG A 185 -10.99 10.18 -15.59
N LEU A 186 -10.66 9.41 -14.56
CA LEU A 186 -9.91 8.16 -14.66
C LEU A 186 -10.80 6.91 -14.77
N VAL A 187 -12.13 7.04 -14.65
CA VAL A 187 -13.04 5.89 -14.66
C VAL A 187 -12.91 5.07 -15.94
N ASP A 188 -12.77 5.73 -17.08
CA ASP A 188 -12.61 5.08 -18.39
C ASP A 188 -11.21 4.46 -18.62
N ARG A 189 -10.28 4.69 -17.68
CA ARG A 189 -8.91 4.16 -17.70
C ARG A 189 -8.71 2.98 -16.74
N LEU A 190 -9.69 2.71 -15.87
CA LEU A 190 -9.62 1.61 -14.92
C LEU A 190 -9.64 0.26 -15.67
N PRO A 191 -8.73 -0.69 -15.37
CA PRO A 191 -8.57 -1.95 -16.10
C PRO A 191 -9.73 -2.95 -15.93
#